data_AF-A0AAV4I066-F1
#
_entry.id   AF-A0AAV4I066-F1
#
_cell.length_a   1.000
_cell.length_b   1.000
_cell.length_c   1.000
_cell.angle_alpha   90.00
_cell.angle_beta   90.00
_cell.angle_gamma   90.00
#
_symmetry.space_group_name_H-M   'P 1'
#
loop_
_entity.id
_entity.type
_entity.pdbx_description
1 polymer ?
#
loop_
_entity_poly.entity_id
_entity_poly.type
_entity_poly.pdbx_seq_one_letter_code
_entity_poly.pdbx_strand_id
1 'polypeptide(L)'
;MRSKTYIRKIEALYTQNTLELAYADGVDFVSTTDFVEVETIQKELADFRLNVNTDKTEYTLVQKDGKDWKKVKKVGSLLGDTEDIERRKQLSNFALQKLSSIWIRNDKVKQVTRLNLYRAFVKSILLYN
;
A
#
# COMPACT_ATOMS: atom_id res chain seq x y z
N MET A 1 -5.04 3.44 -22.07
CA MET A 1 -6.40 2.99 -22.43
C MET A 1 -6.44 1.47 -22.22
N ARG A 2 -7.10 1.00 -21.16
CA ARG A 2 -7.11 -0.43 -20.76
C ARG A 2 -7.94 -1.23 -21.77
N SER A 3 -7.35 -2.25 -22.41
CA SER A 3 -8.09 -3.13 -23.32
C SER A 3 -9.04 -4.02 -22.52
N LYS A 4 -10.35 -3.90 -22.75
CA LYS A 4 -11.41 -4.69 -22.08
C LYS A 4 -11.22 -6.20 -22.21
N THR A 5 -10.43 -6.65 -23.18
CA THR A 5 -10.15 -8.07 -23.45
C THR A 5 -9.23 -8.69 -22.40
N TYR A 6 -8.29 -7.92 -21.84
CA TYR A 6 -7.32 -8.38 -20.84
C TYR A 6 -8.00 -8.71 -19.50
N ILE A 7 -8.84 -7.80 -19.01
CA ILE A 7 -9.56 -7.93 -17.74
C ILE A 7 -10.43 -9.20 -17.75
N ARG A 8 -11.16 -9.44 -18.86
CA ARG A 8 -12.03 -10.62 -18.98
C ARG A 8 -11.29 -11.96 -18.95
N LYS A 9 -10.05 -12.03 -19.46
CA LYS A 9 -9.26 -13.27 -19.44
C LYS A 9 -8.80 -13.59 -18.01
N ILE A 10 -8.31 -12.57 -17.29
CA ILE A 10 -7.85 -12.73 -15.91
C ILE A 10 -9.02 -12.98 -14.95
N GLU A 11 -10.16 -12.29 -15.13
CA GLU A 11 -11.40 -12.56 -14.40
C GLU A 11 -11.88 -14.01 -14.56
N ALA A 12 -11.59 -14.65 -15.71
CA ALA A 12 -11.94 -16.05 -15.95
C ALA A 12 -11.00 -17.07 -15.28
N LEU A 13 -9.82 -16.63 -14.79
CA LEU A 13 -8.83 -17.50 -14.13
C LEU A 13 -9.13 -17.71 -12.65
N TYR A 14 -10.02 -16.92 -12.05
CA TYR A 14 -10.32 -17.01 -10.63
C TYR A 14 -11.78 -17.40 -10.39
N THR A 15 -11.97 -18.20 -9.35
CA THR A 15 -13.27 -18.66 -8.87
C THR A 15 -14.17 -17.47 -8.54
N GLN A 16 -15.50 -17.64 -8.59
CA GLN A 16 -16.50 -16.58 -8.30
C GLN A 16 -16.35 -15.86 -6.93
N ASN A 17 -15.41 -16.29 -6.08
CA ASN A 17 -15.13 -15.78 -4.74
C ASN A 17 -13.77 -15.07 -4.61
N THR A 18 -13.12 -14.72 -5.72
CA THR A 18 -11.85 -13.97 -5.72
C THR A 18 -12.08 -12.52 -6.14
N LEU A 19 -11.56 -11.58 -5.33
CA LEU A 19 -11.54 -10.15 -5.63
C LEU A 19 -10.14 -9.73 -6.09
N GLU A 20 -10.06 -9.08 -7.24
CA GLU A 20 -8.84 -8.42 -7.72
C GLU A 20 -8.76 -6.97 -7.22
N LEU A 21 -7.61 -6.59 -6.69
CA LEU A 21 -7.28 -5.23 -6.27
C LEU A 21 -6.01 -4.79 -7.01
N ALA A 22 -6.12 -3.78 -7.87
CA ALA A 22 -5.01 -3.32 -8.70
C ALA A 22 -4.70 -1.84 -8.51
N TYR A 23 -3.42 -1.52 -8.28
CA TYR A 23 -2.89 -0.16 -8.25
C TYR A 23 -1.57 -0.09 -9.03
N ALA A 24 -1.55 0.70 -10.11
CA ALA A 24 -0.44 0.77 -11.06
C ALA A 24 -0.07 -0.63 -11.60
N ASP A 25 1.14 -1.11 -11.33
CA ASP A 25 1.66 -2.45 -11.68
C ASP A 25 1.47 -3.47 -10.55
N GLY A 26 1.10 -3.03 -9.34
CA GLY A 26 0.79 -3.90 -8.22
C GLY A 26 -0.63 -4.46 -8.34
N VAL A 27 -0.76 -5.78 -8.30
CA VAL A 27 -2.04 -6.50 -8.31
C VAL A 27 -2.07 -7.49 -7.17
N ASP A 28 -3.15 -7.48 -6.41
CA ASP A 28 -3.43 -8.38 -5.30
C ASP A 28 -4.73 -9.15 -5.55
N PHE A 29 -4.76 -10.41 -5.11
CA PHE A 29 -5.95 -11.26 -5.18
C PHE A 29 -6.38 -11.63 -3.77
N VAL A 30 -7.65 -11.39 -3.45
CA VAL A 30 -8.25 -11.72 -2.15
C VAL A 30 -9.26 -12.83 -2.38
N SER A 31 -9.07 -13.96 -1.70
CA SER A 31 -9.91 -15.16 -1.81
C SER A 31 -10.23 -15.69 -0.42
N THR A 32 -11.38 -16.34 -0.28
CA THR A 32 -11.81 -17.01 0.96
C THR A 32 -11.41 -18.48 1.05
N THR A 33 -10.90 -19.04 -0.05
CA THR A 33 -10.62 -20.48 -0.19
C THR A 33 -9.12 -20.70 -0.26
N ASP A 34 -8.55 -20.47 -1.44
CA ASP A 34 -7.15 -20.74 -1.72
C ASP A 34 -6.45 -19.52 -2.29
N PHE A 35 -5.11 -19.55 -2.21
CA PHE A 35 -4.26 -18.60 -2.90
C PHE A 35 -4.35 -18.80 -4.41
N VAL A 36 -4.24 -17.69 -5.12
CA VAL A 36 -4.13 -17.72 -6.57
C VAL A 36 -2.73 -18.21 -6.98
N GLU A 37 -2.69 -19.14 -7.92
CA GLU A 37 -1.45 -19.65 -8.49
C GLU A 37 -0.80 -18.64 -9.45
N VAL A 38 0.29 -18.01 -9.01
CA VAL A 38 1.02 -16.98 -9.77
C VAL A 38 1.58 -17.52 -11.09
N GLU A 39 1.89 -18.80 -11.18
CA GLU A 39 2.37 -19.45 -12.41
C GLU A 39 1.32 -19.41 -13.52
N THR A 40 0.05 -19.58 -13.17
CA THR A 40 -1.07 -19.51 -14.12
C THR A 40 -1.23 -18.08 -14.64
N ILE A 41 -1.07 -17.08 -13.76
CA ILE A 41 -1.05 -15.67 -14.16
C ILE A 41 0.12 -15.38 -15.11
N GLN A 42 1.31 -15.84 -14.76
CA GLN A 42 2.52 -15.60 -15.55
C GLN A 42 2.39 -16.14 -16.98
N LYS A 43 1.72 -17.28 -17.17
CA LYS A 43 1.46 -17.84 -18.51
C LYS A 43 0.61 -16.89 -19.37
N GLU A 44 -0.45 -16.32 -18.81
CA GLU A 44 -1.31 -15.38 -19.53
C GLU A 44 -0.65 -14.01 -19.73
N LEU A 45 0.18 -13.57 -18.78
CA LEU A 45 0.96 -12.33 -18.90
C LEU A 45 2.08 -12.42 -19.94
N ALA A 46 2.59 -13.63 -20.21
CA ALA A 46 3.64 -13.84 -21.19
C ALA A 46 3.21 -13.43 -22.61
N ASP A 47 1.94 -13.62 -22.97
CA ASP A 47 1.36 -13.16 -24.25
C ASP A 47 1.51 -11.64 -24.43
N PHE A 48 1.56 -10.89 -23.32
CA PHE A 48 1.72 -9.44 -23.29
C PHE A 48 3.17 -9.01 -23.05
N ARG A 49 4.12 -9.95 -23.01
CA ARG A 49 5.54 -9.72 -22.66
C ARG A 49 5.71 -9.10 -21.27
N LEU A 50 4.84 -9.46 -20.33
CA LEU A 50 4.88 -9.05 -18.94
C LEU A 50 5.40 -10.20 -18.07
N ASN A 51 6.28 -9.86 -17.12
CA ASN A 51 6.86 -10.81 -16.17
C ASN A 51 6.50 -10.39 -14.74
N VAL A 52 5.98 -11.33 -13.97
CA VAL A 52 5.72 -11.20 -12.54
C VAL A 52 7.04 -11.19 -11.79
N ASN A 53 7.20 -10.23 -10.88
CA ASN A 53 8.35 -10.19 -9.99
C ASN A 53 8.10 -11.10 -8.78
N THR A 54 8.65 -12.31 -8.82
CA THR A 54 8.49 -13.31 -7.76
C THR A 54 9.08 -12.86 -6.42
N ASP A 55 10.17 -12.08 -6.43
CA ASP A 55 10.83 -11.60 -5.21
C ASP A 55 9.98 -10.60 -4.43
N LYS A 56 9.07 -9.90 -5.12
CA LYS A 56 8.10 -8.98 -4.52
C LYS A 56 6.73 -9.62 -4.28
N THR A 57 6.53 -10.86 -4.71
CA THR A 57 5.24 -11.53 -4.63
C THR A 57 5.11 -12.19 -3.26
N GLU A 58 4.02 -11.89 -2.55
CA GLU A 58 3.81 -12.34 -1.17
C GLU A 58 2.45 -13.03 -1.03
N TYR A 59 2.42 -14.13 -0.27
CA TYR A 59 1.18 -14.82 0.10
C TYR A 59 0.87 -14.54 1.56
N THR A 60 -0.27 -13.92 1.82
CA THR A 60 -0.68 -13.54 3.18
C THR A 60 -1.98 -14.21 3.55
N LEU A 61 -1.94 -15.03 4.61
CA LEU A 61 -3.14 -15.61 5.21
C LEU A 61 -3.73 -14.64 6.24
N VAL A 62 -4.94 -14.14 5.97
CA VAL A 62 -5.67 -13.24 6.88
C VAL A 62 -6.60 -14.07 7.76
N GLN A 63 -6.27 -14.18 9.04
CA GLN A 63 -7.05 -14.92 10.04
C GLN A 63 -7.26 -14.07 11.28
N LYS A 64 -8.43 -14.21 11.92
CA LYS A 64 -8.82 -13.40 13.08
C LYS A 64 -7.78 -13.43 14.22
N ASP A 65 -7.25 -14.61 14.51
CA ASP A 65 -6.29 -14.83 15.61
C ASP A 65 -4.83 -14.60 15.18
N GLY A 66 -4.59 -14.45 13.88
CA GLY A 66 -3.28 -14.15 13.31
C GLY A 66 -2.85 -12.70 13.56
N LYS A 67 -1.55 -12.48 13.75
CA LYS A 67 -0.96 -11.13 13.90
C LYS A 67 -0.05 -10.73 12.75
N ASP A 68 0.45 -11.68 11.97
CA ASP A 68 1.46 -11.39 10.94
C ASP A 68 0.89 -10.55 9.79
N TRP A 69 -0.34 -10.87 9.37
CA TRP A 69 -1.04 -10.12 8.31
C TRP A 69 -1.24 -8.65 8.68
N LYS A 70 -1.31 -8.29 9.97
CA LYS A 70 -1.48 -6.89 10.41
C LYS A 70 -0.32 -5.99 10.01
N LYS A 71 0.87 -6.57 9.80
CA LYS A 71 2.08 -5.84 9.37
C LYS A 71 2.29 -5.86 7.86
N VAL A 72 1.44 -6.55 7.11
CA VAL A 72 1.52 -6.58 5.65
C VAL A 72 1.19 -5.20 5.12
N LYS A 73 2.00 -4.72 4.18
CA LYS A 73 1.92 -3.37 3.63
C LYS A 73 1.22 -3.39 2.28
N LYS A 74 0.23 -2.50 2.09
CA LYS A 74 -0.46 -2.26 0.82
C LYS A 74 -0.52 -0.76 0.54
N VAL A 75 -0.03 -0.36 -0.63
CA VAL A 75 0.03 1.04 -1.10
C VAL A 75 0.56 2.03 -0.03
N GLY A 76 1.50 1.59 0.81
CA GLY A 76 2.10 2.43 1.86
C GLY A 76 1.46 2.37 3.24
N SER A 77 0.28 1.77 3.38
CA SER A 77 -0.44 1.53 4.65
C SER A 77 -0.28 0.07 5.11
N LEU A 78 -0.42 -0.20 6.40
CA LEU A 78 -0.49 -1.57 6.94
C LEU A 78 -1.94 -2.05 6.98
N LEU A 79 -2.16 -3.37 6.86
CA LEU A 79 -3.51 -3.95 6.93
C LEU A 79 -4.12 -3.92 8.34
N GLY A 80 -3.30 -3.89 9.39
CA GLY A 80 -3.78 -3.76 10.76
C GLY A 80 -3.99 -2.30 11.13
N ASP A 81 -5.23 -1.93 11.49
CA ASP A 81 -5.58 -0.54 11.82
C ASP A 81 -4.72 0.04 12.95
N THR A 82 -4.58 -0.72 14.04
CA THR A 82 -3.80 -0.28 15.22
C THR A 82 -2.33 -0.12 14.87
N GLU A 83 -1.77 -1.10 14.15
CA GLU A 83 -0.38 -1.10 13.71
C GLU A 83 -0.10 0.05 12.74
N ASP A 84 -1.02 0.33 11.81
CA ASP A 84 -0.89 1.42 10.86
C ASP A 84 -0.96 2.79 11.55
N ILE A 85 -1.94 2.99 12.44
CA ILE A 85 -2.06 4.22 13.24
C ILE A 85 -0.79 4.46 14.06
N GLU A 86 -0.26 3.43 14.71
CA GLU A 86 0.95 3.56 15.52
C GLU A 86 2.17 3.91 14.65
N ARG A 87 2.32 3.24 13.50
CA ARG A 87 3.36 3.57 12.52
C ARG A 87 3.24 5.01 12.02
N ARG A 88 2.03 5.49 11.73
CA ARG A 88 1.79 6.88 11.30
C ARG A 88 2.17 7.90 12.35
N LYS A 89 1.88 7.64 13.63
CA LYS A 89 2.34 8.50 14.74
C LYS A 89 3.86 8.59 14.78
N GLN A 90 4.54 7.44 14.68
CA GLN A 90 6.01 7.39 14.68
C GLN A 90 6.60 8.18 13.50
N LEU A 91 6.09 7.96 12.28
CA LEU A 91 6.52 8.67 11.07
C LEU A 91 6.26 10.18 11.18
N SER A 92 5.11 10.58 11.71
CA SER A 92 4.74 11.98 11.90
C SER A 92 5.64 12.67 12.92
N ASN A 93 5.96 12.00 14.02
CA ASN A 93 6.91 12.50 15.02
C ASN A 93 8.31 12.66 14.43
N PHE A 94 8.77 11.69 13.63
CA PHE A 94 10.06 11.79 12.96
C PHE A 94 10.10 12.96 11.94
N ALA A 95 9.02 13.15 11.18
CA ALA A 95 8.89 14.30 10.27
C ALA A 95 8.92 15.63 11.04
N LEU A 96 8.25 15.70 12.19
CA LEU A 96 8.27 16.88 13.05
C LEU A 96 9.66 17.15 13.63
N GLN A 97 10.37 16.12 14.08
CA GLN A 97 11.75 16.22 14.59
C GLN A 97 12.72 16.73 13.52
N LYS A 98 12.58 16.30 12.27
CA LYS A 98 13.37 16.85 11.14
C LYS A 98 13.16 18.35 10.93
N LEU A 99 12.01 18.88 11.33
CA LEU A 99 11.70 20.30 11.27
C LEU A 99 12.06 21.06 12.57
N SER A 100 12.67 20.40 13.56
CA SER A 100 12.99 20.99 14.88
C SER A 100 13.72 22.33 14.81
N SER A 101 14.70 22.48 13.90
CA SER A 101 15.45 23.73 13.72
C SER A 101 14.56 24.91 13.29
N ILE A 102 13.51 24.63 12.50
CA ILE A 102 12.52 25.62 12.03
C ILE A 102 11.57 26.00 13.17
N TRP A 103 11.25 25.05 14.05
CA TRP A 103 10.40 25.30 15.23
C TRP A 103 11.12 26.11 16.31
N ILE A 104 12.40 25.78 16.57
CA ILE A 104 13.24 26.44 17.59
C ILE A 104 13.58 27.88 17.16
N ARG A 105 13.89 28.11 15.87
CA ARG A 105 14.22 29.45 15.33
C ARG A 105 12.96 30.22 14.90
N ASN A 106 12.07 30.43 15.86
CA ASN A 106 10.77 31.07 15.63
C ASN A 106 10.86 32.52 15.10
N ASP A 107 12.02 33.16 15.24
CA ASP A 107 12.35 34.52 14.81
C ASP A 107 12.77 34.59 13.34
N LYS A 108 13.29 33.49 12.77
CA LYS A 108 13.76 33.44 11.38
C LYS A 108 12.68 33.03 10.39
N VAL A 109 11.62 32.35 10.84
CA VAL A 109 10.59 31.81 9.97
C VAL A 109 9.20 32.30 10.40
N LYS A 110 8.50 32.96 9.48
CA LYS A 110 7.13 33.42 9.69
C LYS A 110 6.23 32.25 10.10
N GLN A 111 5.30 32.50 11.02
CA GLN A 111 4.37 31.49 11.52
C GLN A 111 3.56 30.83 10.40
N VAL A 112 3.11 31.60 9.40
CA VAL A 112 2.36 31.07 8.25
C VAL A 112 3.17 30.01 7.50
N THR A 113 4.46 30.25 7.25
CA THR A 113 5.36 29.29 6.60
C THR A 113 5.53 28.03 7.46
N ARG A 114 5.71 28.18 8.78
CA ARG A 114 5.81 27.05 9.71
C ARG A 114 4.57 26.16 9.68
N LEU A 115 3.38 26.77 9.69
CA LEU A 115 2.11 26.03 9.57
C LEU A 115 1.98 25.31 8.22
N ASN A 116 2.43 25.93 7.13
CA ASN A 116 2.42 25.29 5.81
C ASN A 116 3.37 24.08 5.77
N LEU A 117 4.55 24.18 6.37
CA LEU A 117 5.48 23.04 6.48
C LEU A 117 4.89 21.90 7.32
N TYR A 118 4.27 22.21 8.47
CA TYR A 118 3.57 21.19 9.26
C TYR A 118 2.47 20.49 8.45
N ARG A 119 1.65 21.27 7.72
CA ARG A 119 0.58 20.70 6.88
C ARG A 119 1.13 19.83 5.76
N ALA A 120 2.23 20.24 5.13
CA ALA A 120 2.83 19.53 4.01
C ALA A 120 3.56 18.24 4.43
N PHE A 121 4.22 18.22 5.58
CA PHE A 121 5.11 17.11 5.97
C PHE A 121 4.58 16.23 7.11
N VAL A 122 3.83 16.79 8.06
CA VAL A 122 3.36 16.03 9.23
C VAL A 122 1.89 15.64 9.04
N LYS A 123 1.03 16.62 8.73
CA LYS A 123 -0.40 16.37 8.54
C LYS A 123 -0.67 15.42 7.36
N SER A 124 0.12 15.52 6.28
CA SER A 124 0.02 14.63 5.12
C SER A 124 0.24 13.16 5.47
N ILE A 125 1.16 12.85 6.40
CA ILE A 125 1.41 11.48 6.87
C ILE A 125 0.22 10.95 7.66
N LEU A 126 -0.35 11.77 8.54
CA LEU A 126 -1.50 11.37 9.36
C LEU A 126 -2.74 11.09 8.53
N LEU A 127 -2.91 11.82 7.41
CA LEU A 127 -4.09 11.77 6.55
C LEU A 127 -3.92 10.93 5.28
N TYR A 128 -2.77 10.29 5.07
CA TYR A 128 -2.54 9.46 3.90
C TYR A 128 -3.47 8.24 3.94
N ASN A 129 -4.40 8.10 3.00
CA ASN A 129 -5.28 6.93 2.91
C ASN A 129 -4.84 6.03 1.77
#